data_AF-A0A938YS75-F1
#
_entry.id   AF-A0A938YS75-F1
#
_cell.length_a   1.000
_cell.length_b   1.000
_cell.length_c   1.000
_cell.angle_alpha   90.00
_cell.angle_beta   90.00
_cell.angle_gamma   90.00
#
_symmetry.space_group_name_H-M   'P 1'
#
loop_
_entity.id
_entity.type
_entity.pdbx_description
1 polymer ?
#
loop_
_entity_poly.entity_id
_entity_poly.type
_entity_poly.pdbx_seq_one_letter_code
_entity_poly.pdbx_strand_id
1 'polypeptide(L)'
;MWTAKKLAKAYLDFFREKGHAIIPSASLIPEHDPTVLFTTAGMHPLVPFLLGQKHPEGKRLANNQKCLRTDDIDEVGDASHHTFFFMLGNWSLGDYFKKEAIEYSFEFLTSRKWLGLDKKRISVSCFKGDKDSPKDVESAKHWEKAGIPKKRIYFFPKKDNWWGPAGKTGPCGPDTEMFYDTGKKKCGKECKPGCGCGKYFEIWNDVFMQYNKTAEGKFEKLKQQNVDTGMGLERTVAVLQGKGNDYETELFRPMMEKAKELSKSYEEKSARIISDHLRAVVFVIGEGKGIVPSNVEQGYVLRRLIRRSIRHARLLGIEGMFCRQIAKKVIEAYSGEWPELEKNSGLIFRELEAEEEKFGKILGQGVKMFEKILKKEGRISGKDAFLLYQSFGFPLEMTAEIAREKGIKIDRKAFEKEFENHQEISRQASAGKFKSGLADHSEITVRMHTATHLLHAALRKVLGEHVQQKGSNITPERLRFDFSNPEKVTKEQLEKVEKLVNDAIGKGIAVKREEMSLEEARKKGALAFFDSKYVPEKVSVYTIEGVSKEVCAGPHVKNTKAIGKFRIKKEEAISAGVRRIKAVIEQ
;
A
#
# COMPACT_ATOMS: atom_id res chain seq x y z
N MET A 1 29.11 21.77 -8.06
CA MET A 1 28.48 20.45 -8.31
C MET A 1 27.02 20.49 -7.86
N TRP A 2 26.10 19.99 -8.71
CA TRP A 2 24.66 19.92 -8.44
C TRP A 2 24.32 18.83 -7.43
N THR A 3 23.29 19.07 -6.63
CA THR A 3 22.67 18.10 -5.71
C THR A 3 21.16 18.26 -5.79
N ALA A 4 20.38 17.27 -5.37
CA ALA A 4 18.93 17.30 -5.36
C ALA A 4 18.40 18.47 -4.53
N LYS A 5 18.99 18.71 -3.35
CA LYS A 5 18.70 19.87 -2.51
C LYS A 5 18.91 21.21 -3.25
N LYS A 6 20.04 21.33 -3.97
CA LYS A 6 20.33 22.55 -4.76
C LYS A 6 19.36 22.71 -5.93
N LEU A 7 18.99 21.62 -6.59
CA LEU A 7 18.00 21.63 -7.68
C LEU A 7 16.63 22.05 -7.16
N ALA A 8 16.14 21.42 -6.10
CA ALA A 8 14.86 21.77 -5.48
C ALA A 8 14.85 23.25 -5.04
N LYS A 9 15.92 23.72 -4.38
CA LYS A 9 16.04 25.14 -4.00
C LYS A 9 16.01 26.06 -5.22
N ALA A 10 16.80 25.76 -6.26
CA ALA A 10 16.85 26.58 -7.48
C ALA A 10 15.47 26.66 -8.16
N TYR A 11 14.74 25.54 -8.22
CA TYR A 11 13.38 25.48 -8.77
C TYR A 11 12.42 26.37 -7.98
N LEU A 12 12.39 26.23 -6.65
CA LEU A 12 11.51 27.03 -5.79
C LEU A 12 11.89 28.51 -5.78
N ASP A 13 13.17 28.85 -5.84
CA ASP A 13 13.63 30.23 -5.97
C ASP A 13 13.20 30.85 -7.30
N PHE A 14 13.33 30.11 -8.40
CA PHE A 14 12.88 30.55 -9.72
C PHE A 14 11.38 30.86 -9.74
N PHE A 15 10.55 29.94 -9.26
CA PHE A 15 9.10 30.17 -9.25
C PHE A 15 8.68 31.24 -8.23
N ARG A 16 9.41 31.42 -7.14
CA ARG A 16 9.22 32.58 -6.26
C ARG A 16 9.47 33.90 -7.00
N GLU A 17 10.50 33.98 -7.85
CA GLU A 17 10.74 35.16 -8.70
C GLU A 17 9.63 35.37 -9.76
N LYS A 18 8.88 34.32 -10.13
CA LYS A 18 7.69 34.41 -11.00
C LYS A 18 6.40 34.70 -10.23
N GLY A 19 6.48 34.93 -8.92
CA GLY A 19 5.34 35.28 -8.07
C GLY A 19 4.53 34.08 -7.60
N HIS A 20 5.09 32.86 -7.63
CA HIS A 20 4.46 31.68 -7.04
C HIS A 20 4.67 31.65 -5.53
N ALA A 21 3.61 31.35 -4.79
CA ALA A 21 3.70 31.00 -3.39
C ALA A 21 4.31 29.61 -3.23
N ILE A 22 5.28 29.48 -2.34
CA ILE A 22 5.93 28.19 -2.07
C ILE A 22 5.17 27.50 -0.95
N ILE A 23 4.45 26.43 -1.30
CA ILE A 23 3.62 25.67 -0.36
C ILE A 23 4.38 24.43 0.14
N PRO A 24 4.07 23.92 1.34
CA PRO A 24 4.68 22.69 1.83
C PRO A 24 4.31 21.49 0.94
N SER A 25 5.13 20.45 1.03
CA SER A 25 4.80 19.13 0.46
C SER A 25 3.62 18.55 1.23
N ALA A 26 2.60 18.07 0.52
CA ALA A 26 1.50 17.36 1.13
C ALA A 26 1.94 15.94 1.58
N SER A 27 1.12 15.36 2.44
CA SER A 27 1.21 13.98 2.90
C SER A 27 1.21 12.97 1.74
N LEU A 28 1.98 11.88 1.87
CA LEU A 28 1.88 10.71 1.00
C LEU A 28 0.53 9.99 1.16
N ILE A 29 -0.08 10.13 2.33
CA ILE A 29 -1.42 9.60 2.65
C ILE A 29 -2.47 10.68 2.37
N PRO A 30 -3.33 10.53 1.36
CA PRO A 30 -4.41 11.48 1.09
C PRO A 30 -5.41 11.51 2.26
N GLU A 31 -5.78 12.70 2.75
CA GLU A 31 -6.71 12.84 3.88
C GLU A 31 -8.18 12.90 3.43
N HIS A 32 -8.44 13.32 2.19
CA HIS A 32 -9.77 13.65 1.69
C HIS A 32 -10.08 13.08 0.29
N ASP A 33 -9.31 12.09 -0.15
CA ASP A 33 -9.53 11.42 -1.44
C ASP A 33 -9.59 9.90 -1.25
N PRO A 34 -10.79 9.29 -1.25
CA PRO A 34 -10.95 7.84 -1.11
C PRO A 34 -10.64 7.07 -2.39
N THR A 35 -10.34 7.75 -3.51
CA THR A 35 -10.15 7.09 -4.82
C THR A 35 -8.73 6.58 -5.03
N VAL A 36 -7.78 7.06 -4.24
CA VAL A 36 -6.36 6.70 -4.32
C VAL A 36 -5.78 6.34 -2.95
N LEU A 37 -4.87 5.37 -2.92
CA LEU A 37 -4.21 4.95 -1.67
C LEU A 37 -3.08 5.89 -1.24
N PHE A 38 -2.41 6.51 -2.21
CA PHE A 38 -1.27 7.40 -2.01
C PHE A 38 -1.38 8.62 -2.92
N THR A 39 -0.72 9.72 -2.52
CA THR A 39 -0.50 10.89 -3.37
C THR A 39 0.44 10.49 -4.52
N THR A 40 -0.08 10.41 -5.75
CA THR A 40 0.69 9.92 -6.91
C THR A 40 1.27 11.04 -7.77
N ALA A 41 0.81 12.28 -7.63
CA ALA A 41 1.33 13.44 -8.35
C ALA A 41 1.21 14.72 -7.53
N GLY A 42 1.98 15.74 -7.92
CA GLY A 42 1.99 17.08 -7.33
C GLY A 42 0.61 17.74 -7.28
N MET A 43 -0.21 17.53 -8.30
CA MET A 43 -1.55 18.10 -8.38
C MET A 43 -2.61 17.45 -7.49
N HIS A 44 -2.39 16.22 -6.99
CA HIS A 44 -3.40 15.46 -6.22
C HIS A 44 -4.00 16.27 -5.05
N PRO A 45 -3.19 16.92 -4.19
CA PRO A 45 -3.69 17.77 -3.10
C PRO A 45 -4.39 19.04 -3.60
N LEU A 46 -4.25 19.39 -4.88
CA LEU A 46 -4.68 20.64 -5.47
C LEU A 46 -5.95 20.52 -6.34
N VAL A 47 -6.50 19.31 -6.52
CA VAL A 47 -7.69 19.05 -7.33
C VAL A 47 -8.85 20.00 -7.03
N PRO A 48 -9.22 20.29 -5.76
CA PRO A 48 -10.33 21.20 -5.48
C PRO A 48 -10.12 22.60 -6.06
N PHE A 49 -8.87 23.09 -6.05
CA PHE A 49 -8.53 24.42 -6.54
C PHE A 49 -8.40 24.48 -8.07
N LEU A 50 -7.94 23.39 -8.68
CA LEU A 50 -7.97 23.21 -10.14
C LEU A 50 -9.41 23.21 -10.69
N LEU A 51 -10.38 22.78 -9.87
CA LEU A 51 -11.81 22.84 -10.18
C LEU A 51 -12.45 24.22 -9.91
N GLY A 52 -11.68 25.21 -9.46
CA GLY A 52 -12.12 26.59 -9.28
C GLY A 52 -12.33 27.02 -7.82
N GLN A 53 -12.05 26.18 -6.83
CA GLN A 53 -11.96 26.68 -5.45
C GLN A 53 -10.76 27.62 -5.30
N LYS A 54 -10.88 28.62 -4.43
CA LYS A 54 -9.77 29.54 -4.15
C LYS A 54 -8.78 28.89 -3.20
N HIS A 55 -7.50 28.86 -3.57
CA HIS A 55 -6.43 28.46 -2.67
C HIS A 55 -6.01 29.63 -1.77
N PRO A 56 -5.76 29.42 -0.47
CA PRO A 56 -5.43 30.50 0.47
C PRO A 56 -4.17 31.29 0.09
N GLU A 57 -3.16 30.59 -0.43
CA GLU A 57 -1.88 31.18 -0.87
C GLU A 57 -1.92 31.85 -2.27
N GLY A 58 -3.10 31.97 -2.88
CA GLY A 58 -3.29 32.62 -4.19
C GLY A 58 -3.34 31.66 -5.37
N LYS A 59 -3.09 32.18 -6.59
CA LYS A 59 -3.33 31.45 -7.86
C LYS A 59 -2.10 30.80 -8.47
N ARG A 60 -0.91 31.11 -7.96
CA ARG A 60 0.38 30.59 -8.45
C ARG A 60 1.05 29.86 -7.31
N LEU A 61 1.24 28.56 -7.44
CA LEU A 61 1.76 27.70 -6.36
C LEU A 61 2.96 26.91 -6.86
N ALA A 62 3.94 26.64 -6.01
CA ALA A 62 5.02 25.70 -6.31
C ALA A 62 5.46 24.93 -5.07
N ASN A 63 5.88 23.67 -5.23
CA ASN A 63 6.41 22.86 -4.15
C ASN A 63 7.36 21.74 -4.63
N ASN A 64 7.86 20.97 -3.67
CA ASN A 64 8.52 19.69 -3.89
C ASN A 64 7.66 18.57 -3.29
N GLN A 65 6.82 17.94 -4.10
CA GLN A 65 5.83 16.97 -3.64
C GLN A 65 6.43 15.56 -3.49
N LYS A 66 6.22 14.92 -2.33
CA LYS A 66 6.41 13.48 -2.15
C LYS A 66 5.35 12.72 -2.94
N CYS A 67 5.76 11.82 -3.83
CA CYS A 67 4.85 11.01 -4.64
C CYS A 67 5.15 9.51 -4.47
N LEU A 68 4.10 8.68 -4.48
CA LEU A 68 4.23 7.23 -4.54
C LEU A 68 3.34 6.65 -5.63
N ARG A 69 3.92 5.83 -6.52
CA ARG A 69 3.23 5.11 -7.61
C ARG A 69 3.58 3.63 -7.59
N THR A 70 2.61 2.80 -7.90
CA THR A 70 2.81 1.35 -8.03
C THR A 70 2.39 0.79 -9.38
N ASP A 71 1.95 1.65 -10.29
CA ASP A 71 1.56 1.25 -11.65
C ASP A 71 2.79 0.74 -12.42
N ASP A 72 3.91 1.45 -12.31
CA ASP A 72 5.19 1.13 -12.97
C ASP A 72 6.13 0.31 -12.06
N ILE A 73 5.56 -0.46 -11.12
CA ILE A 73 6.36 -1.21 -10.14
C ILE A 73 7.24 -2.28 -10.83
N ASP A 74 6.85 -2.79 -11.98
CA ASP A 74 7.57 -3.86 -12.67
C ASP A 74 8.79 -3.31 -13.45
N GLU A 75 8.77 -2.02 -13.78
CA GLU A 75 9.82 -1.25 -14.45
C GLU A 75 10.93 -0.83 -13.48
N VAL A 76 10.62 -0.74 -12.18
CA VAL A 76 11.60 -0.43 -11.13
C VAL A 76 12.78 -1.40 -11.17
N GLY A 77 13.98 -0.84 -11.08
CA GLY A 77 15.24 -1.53 -11.32
C GLY A 77 15.89 -1.16 -12.65
N ASP A 78 15.17 -0.49 -13.55
CA ASP A 78 15.75 0.16 -14.72
C ASP A 78 16.52 1.44 -14.35
N ALA A 79 16.76 2.34 -15.31
CA ALA A 79 17.57 3.52 -15.08
C ALA A 79 16.84 4.68 -14.37
N SER A 80 15.50 4.71 -14.35
CA SER A 80 14.74 5.94 -14.04
C SER A 80 13.32 5.77 -13.49
N HIS A 81 12.85 4.53 -13.28
CA HIS A 81 11.57 4.26 -12.63
C HIS A 81 11.74 4.04 -11.13
N HIS A 82 10.80 4.61 -10.39
CA HIS A 82 10.77 4.62 -8.94
C HIS A 82 9.36 4.38 -8.41
N THR A 83 9.22 3.68 -7.29
CA THR A 83 7.94 3.65 -6.57
C THR A 83 7.71 4.92 -5.78
N PHE A 84 8.76 5.51 -5.22
CA PHE A 84 8.72 6.78 -4.50
C PHE A 84 9.70 7.77 -5.11
N PHE A 85 9.22 8.98 -5.37
CA PHE A 85 10.02 10.02 -5.98
C PHE A 85 9.52 11.41 -5.57
N PHE A 86 10.36 12.41 -5.82
CA PHE A 86 10.02 13.80 -5.59
C PHE A 86 9.63 14.48 -6.90
N MET A 87 8.47 15.12 -6.89
CA MET A 87 7.96 15.88 -8.03
C MET A 87 8.02 17.38 -7.69
N LEU A 88 8.94 18.09 -8.32
CA LEU A 88 8.97 19.55 -8.32
C LEU A 88 7.85 20.04 -9.23
N GLY A 89 6.85 20.71 -8.65
CA GLY A 89 5.68 21.15 -9.40
C GLY A 89 5.42 22.63 -9.23
N ASN A 90 4.84 23.23 -10.28
CA ASN A 90 4.29 24.57 -10.24
C ASN A 90 2.90 24.58 -10.89
N TRP A 91 1.98 25.33 -10.30
CA TRP A 91 0.57 25.36 -10.70
C TRP A 91 0.10 26.78 -11.00
N SER A 92 -0.66 26.90 -12.08
CA SER A 92 -1.47 28.07 -12.41
C SER A 92 -2.94 27.71 -12.21
N LEU A 93 -3.59 28.40 -11.27
CA LEU A 93 -5.02 28.28 -10.99
C LEU A 93 -5.77 29.40 -11.71
N GLY A 94 -5.85 29.32 -13.04
CA GLY A 94 -6.54 30.31 -13.86
C GLY A 94 -5.82 31.65 -14.02
N ASP A 95 -4.48 31.67 -13.96
CA ASP A 95 -3.70 32.90 -14.00
C ASP A 95 -2.86 33.05 -15.28
N TYR A 96 -2.00 32.08 -15.58
CA TYR A 96 -1.29 31.94 -16.85
C TYR A 96 -1.53 30.57 -17.49
N PHE A 97 -1.16 30.39 -18.76
CA PHE A 97 -1.39 29.14 -19.48
C PHE A 97 -0.16 28.71 -20.31
N LYS A 98 -0.37 28.14 -21.50
CA LYS A 98 0.67 27.53 -22.33
C LYS A 98 1.88 28.41 -22.61
N LYS A 99 1.65 29.67 -23.01
CA LYS A 99 2.74 30.57 -23.42
C LYS A 99 3.73 30.77 -22.27
N GLU A 100 3.25 31.27 -21.15
CA GLU A 100 4.09 31.58 -20.00
C GLU A 100 4.67 30.32 -19.37
N ALA A 101 3.90 29.22 -19.30
CA ALA A 101 4.39 27.95 -18.79
C ALA A 101 5.62 27.47 -19.59
N ILE A 102 5.51 27.44 -20.92
CA ILE A 102 6.60 27.01 -21.81
C ILE A 102 7.79 27.97 -21.74
N GLU A 103 7.54 29.28 -21.68
CA GLU A 103 8.61 30.29 -21.52
C GLU A 103 9.37 30.10 -20.19
N TYR A 104 8.66 29.87 -19.09
CA TYR A 104 9.27 29.59 -17.78
C TYR A 104 10.03 28.27 -17.78
N SER A 105 9.45 27.22 -18.34
CA SER A 105 10.10 25.92 -18.46
C SER A 105 11.39 26.00 -19.26
N PHE A 106 11.36 26.68 -20.41
CA PHE A 106 12.55 26.90 -21.23
C PHE A 106 13.61 27.75 -20.52
N GLU A 107 13.20 28.84 -19.85
CA GLU A 107 14.10 29.72 -19.11
C GLU A 107 14.81 28.96 -17.99
N PHE A 108 14.06 28.23 -17.15
CA PHE A 108 14.63 27.49 -16.03
C PHE A 108 15.65 26.45 -16.49
N LEU A 109 15.32 25.70 -17.56
CA LEU A 109 16.19 24.66 -18.11
C LEU A 109 17.47 25.25 -18.71
N THR A 110 17.39 26.35 -19.46
CA THR A 110 18.49 26.80 -20.34
C THR A 110 19.26 28.03 -19.87
N SER A 111 18.68 28.84 -18.99
CA SER A 111 19.34 30.05 -18.48
C SER A 111 20.56 29.70 -17.65
N ARG A 112 21.67 30.43 -17.87
CA ARG A 112 22.90 30.30 -17.05
C ARG A 112 22.69 30.67 -15.58
N LYS A 113 21.65 31.46 -15.29
CA LYS A 113 21.27 31.80 -13.90
C LYS A 113 20.75 30.57 -13.14
N TRP A 114 20.09 29.65 -13.85
CA TRP A 114 19.40 28.50 -13.28
C TRP A 114 20.16 27.21 -13.62
N LEU A 115 19.61 26.33 -14.45
CA LEU A 115 20.23 25.03 -14.73
C LEU A 115 21.33 25.09 -15.79
N GLY A 116 21.24 26.03 -16.73
CA GLY A 116 22.24 26.21 -17.78
C GLY A 116 22.41 24.99 -18.71
N LEU A 117 21.37 24.17 -18.87
CA LEU A 117 21.43 23.00 -19.75
C LEU A 117 21.64 23.41 -21.21
N ASP A 118 22.36 22.58 -21.96
CA ASP A 118 22.56 22.81 -23.39
C ASP A 118 21.24 22.64 -24.15
N LYS A 119 20.67 23.76 -24.60
CA LYS A 119 19.45 23.78 -25.42
C LYS A 119 19.54 22.94 -26.69
N LYS A 120 20.74 22.59 -27.18
CA LYS A 120 20.91 21.69 -28.34
C LYS A 120 20.56 20.24 -28.02
N ARG A 121 20.53 19.87 -26.73
CA ARG A 121 20.22 18.53 -26.23
C ARG A 121 18.78 18.37 -25.75
N ILE A 122 17.99 19.46 -25.79
CA ILE A 122 16.59 19.43 -25.40
C ILE A 122 15.70 19.13 -26.61
N SER A 123 14.81 18.17 -26.44
CA SER A 123 13.69 17.87 -27.35
C SER A 123 12.39 17.93 -26.56
N VAL A 124 11.28 18.18 -27.23
CA VAL A 124 9.96 18.25 -26.59
C VAL A 124 8.94 17.43 -27.36
N SER A 125 7.90 16.95 -26.66
CA SER A 125 6.74 16.29 -27.24
C SER A 125 5.49 17.15 -27.09
N CYS A 126 4.50 16.98 -27.96
CA CYS A 126 3.19 17.65 -27.91
C CYS A 126 2.10 16.69 -28.39
N PHE A 127 0.86 16.93 -27.97
CA PHE A 127 -0.25 16.08 -28.38
C PHE A 127 -0.51 16.10 -29.89
N LYS A 128 -0.52 14.92 -30.53
CA LYS A 128 -0.70 14.79 -31.99
C LYS A 128 -2.14 15.01 -32.48
N GLY A 129 -3.12 15.06 -31.57
CA GLY A 129 -4.54 15.11 -31.89
C GLY A 129 -5.15 13.71 -32.05
N ASP A 130 -6.44 13.62 -31.79
CA ASP A 130 -7.28 12.46 -32.07
C ASP A 130 -8.71 12.90 -32.42
N LYS A 131 -9.67 11.98 -32.39
CA LYS A 131 -11.09 12.27 -32.66
C LYS A 131 -11.76 13.13 -31.58
N ASP A 132 -11.20 13.17 -30.36
CA ASP A 132 -11.78 13.85 -29.20
C ASP A 132 -11.21 15.26 -29.03
N SER A 133 -9.96 15.49 -29.41
CA SER A 133 -9.27 16.77 -29.22
C SER A 133 -8.29 17.08 -30.36
N PRO A 134 -8.17 18.38 -30.77
CA PRO A 134 -7.25 18.78 -31.82
C PRO A 134 -5.79 18.57 -31.43
N LYS A 135 -4.94 18.53 -32.47
CA LYS A 135 -3.47 18.56 -32.35
C LYS A 135 -3.01 19.84 -31.64
N ASP A 136 -2.07 19.70 -30.71
CA ASP A 136 -1.56 20.84 -29.93
C ASP A 136 -0.49 21.64 -30.69
N VAL A 137 -0.93 22.36 -31.72
CA VAL A 137 -0.07 23.23 -32.53
C VAL A 137 0.32 24.51 -31.81
N GLU A 138 -0.39 24.87 -30.74
CA GLU A 138 -0.14 26.07 -29.95
C GLU A 138 1.14 25.92 -29.13
N SER A 139 1.23 24.86 -28.31
CA SER A 139 2.42 24.56 -27.52
C SER A 139 3.66 24.40 -28.40
N ALA A 140 3.53 23.72 -29.55
CA ALA A 140 4.61 23.59 -30.52
C ALA A 140 5.14 24.94 -31.05
N LYS A 141 4.25 25.92 -31.31
CA LYS A 141 4.65 27.28 -31.72
C LYS A 141 5.36 28.02 -30.59
N HIS A 142 4.93 27.87 -29.34
CA HIS A 142 5.58 28.48 -28.19
C HIS A 142 6.98 27.91 -27.96
N TRP A 143 7.16 26.58 -28.07
CA TRP A 143 8.48 25.95 -28.02
C TRP A 143 9.41 26.40 -29.14
N GLU A 144 8.88 26.55 -30.36
CA GLU A 144 9.65 27.07 -31.49
C GLU A 144 10.15 28.50 -31.21
N LYS A 145 9.27 29.37 -30.73
CA LYS A 145 9.61 30.76 -30.35
C LYS A 145 10.61 30.82 -29.20
N ALA A 146 10.49 29.93 -28.22
CA ALA A 146 11.42 29.84 -27.10
C ALA A 146 12.84 29.42 -27.56
N GLY A 147 12.94 28.65 -28.64
CA GLY A 147 14.21 28.32 -29.31
C GLY A 147 14.44 26.84 -29.56
N ILE A 148 13.42 25.99 -29.43
CA ILE A 148 13.49 24.59 -29.82
C ILE A 148 13.21 24.46 -31.32
N PRO A 149 14.13 23.90 -32.13
CA PRO A 149 13.90 23.78 -33.56
C PRO A 149 12.80 22.76 -33.86
N LYS A 150 11.99 23.00 -34.91
CA LYS A 150 10.88 22.12 -35.33
C LYS A 150 11.23 20.63 -35.37
N LYS A 151 12.43 20.27 -35.83
CA LYS A 151 12.91 18.87 -35.91
C LYS A 151 13.06 18.15 -34.56
N ARG A 152 13.04 18.88 -33.44
CA ARG A 152 13.09 18.37 -32.06
C ARG A 152 11.76 18.55 -31.32
N ILE A 153 10.71 18.97 -32.02
CA ILE A 153 9.33 19.02 -31.51
C ILE A 153 8.60 17.83 -32.11
N TYR A 154 8.29 16.85 -31.26
CA TYR A 154 7.63 15.61 -31.64
C TYR A 154 6.14 15.68 -31.33
N PHE A 155 5.33 14.94 -32.09
CA PHE A 155 3.90 14.82 -31.82
C PHE A 155 3.54 13.37 -31.49
N PHE A 156 3.07 13.11 -30.27
CA PHE A 156 2.75 11.76 -29.79
C PHE A 156 1.25 11.56 -29.50
N PRO A 157 0.76 10.29 -29.54
CA PRO A 157 -0.64 9.96 -29.24
C PRO A 157 -1.05 10.30 -27.81
N LYS A 158 -2.37 10.20 -27.57
CA LYS A 158 -3.01 10.43 -26.27
C LYS A 158 -2.37 9.66 -25.11
N LYS A 159 -1.87 8.45 -25.35
CA LYS A 159 -1.20 7.65 -24.31
C LYS A 159 0.11 8.27 -23.79
N ASP A 160 0.71 9.17 -24.57
CA ASP A 160 2.01 9.77 -24.26
C ASP A 160 1.87 11.28 -23.98
N ASN A 161 1.00 12.01 -24.70
CA ASN A 161 0.77 13.45 -24.47
C ASN A 161 -0.72 13.77 -24.23
N TRP A 162 -1.32 13.08 -23.27
CA TRP A 162 -2.56 13.53 -22.67
C TRP A 162 -2.63 13.12 -21.21
N TRP A 163 -2.91 14.09 -20.33
CA TRP A 163 -3.06 13.81 -18.92
C TRP A 163 -4.53 13.79 -18.49
N GLY A 164 -4.88 12.75 -17.75
CA GLY A 164 -6.06 12.71 -16.89
C GLY A 164 -7.39 12.28 -17.53
N PRO A 165 -8.48 12.37 -16.73
CA PRO A 165 -8.47 12.83 -15.32
C PRO A 165 -7.88 11.78 -14.36
N ALA A 166 -7.54 12.22 -13.13
CA ALA A 166 -7.06 11.33 -12.05
C ALA A 166 -8.07 10.22 -11.68
N GLY A 167 -9.36 10.45 -11.94
CA GLY A 167 -10.44 9.49 -11.71
C GLY A 167 -11.22 9.12 -12.98
N LYS A 168 -12.50 8.79 -12.84
CA LYS A 168 -13.38 8.56 -14.00
C LYS A 168 -13.78 9.87 -14.71
N THR A 169 -13.83 10.96 -13.94
CA THR A 169 -14.22 12.30 -14.37
C THR A 169 -13.24 13.33 -13.80
N GLY A 170 -13.22 14.54 -14.37
CA GLY A 170 -12.46 15.67 -13.84
C GLY A 170 -11.59 16.40 -14.87
N PRO A 171 -10.76 17.35 -14.39
CA PRO A 171 -9.86 18.14 -15.22
C PRO A 171 -8.84 17.28 -15.96
N CYS A 172 -8.62 17.58 -17.23
CA CYS A 172 -7.69 16.89 -18.12
C CYS A 172 -7.29 17.79 -19.30
N GLY A 173 -6.29 17.37 -20.05
CA GLY A 173 -5.88 18.08 -21.25
C GLY A 173 -4.61 17.54 -21.89
N PRO A 174 -4.19 18.14 -23.01
CA PRO A 174 -2.91 17.83 -23.61
C PRO A 174 -1.78 18.29 -22.69
N ASP A 175 -0.65 17.60 -22.79
CA ASP A 175 0.60 18.00 -22.14
C ASP A 175 1.73 18.08 -23.17
N THR A 176 2.82 18.69 -22.72
CA THR A 176 4.11 18.71 -23.42
C THR A 176 5.19 18.23 -22.46
N GLU A 177 6.05 17.33 -22.92
CA GLU A 177 7.13 16.79 -22.10
C GLU A 177 8.48 17.23 -22.63
N MET A 178 9.44 17.45 -21.73
CA MET A 178 10.78 17.92 -22.01
C MET A 178 11.76 16.78 -21.80
N PHE A 179 12.50 16.46 -22.86
CA PHE A 179 13.47 15.38 -22.88
C PHE A 179 14.89 15.91 -23.05
N TYR A 180 15.80 15.42 -22.22
CA TYR A 180 17.23 15.71 -22.34
C TYR A 180 17.98 14.54 -22.95
N ASP A 181 18.75 14.80 -24.01
CA ASP A 181 19.66 13.81 -24.61
C ASP A 181 20.85 13.58 -23.68
N THR A 182 20.98 12.38 -23.11
CA THR A 182 22.04 11.99 -22.17
C THR A 182 23.41 11.79 -22.83
N GLY A 183 23.47 11.82 -24.17
CA GLY A 183 24.69 11.57 -24.94
C GLY A 183 24.90 10.09 -25.26
N LYS A 184 24.03 9.20 -24.75
CA LYS A 184 24.03 7.77 -25.11
C LYS A 184 23.83 7.60 -26.62
N LYS A 185 24.50 6.59 -27.19
CA LYS A 185 24.29 6.22 -28.61
C LYS A 185 22.85 5.79 -28.82
N LYS A 186 22.31 6.09 -30.00
CA LYS A 186 20.97 5.62 -30.40
C LYS A 186 20.93 4.09 -30.38
N CYS A 187 19.86 3.52 -29.84
CA CYS A 187 19.64 2.07 -29.86
C CYS A 187 19.12 1.54 -31.22
N GLY A 188 18.88 2.44 -32.18
CA GLY A 188 18.37 2.12 -33.52
C GLY A 188 18.02 3.38 -34.30
N LYS A 189 17.62 3.20 -35.57
CA LYS A 189 17.25 4.32 -36.48
C LYS A 189 16.09 5.16 -35.94
N GLU A 190 15.10 4.49 -35.35
CA GLU A 190 13.88 5.10 -34.78
C GLU A 190 14.06 5.68 -33.36
N CYS A 191 15.28 5.73 -32.84
CA CYS A 191 15.54 6.21 -31.48
C CYS A 191 15.26 7.73 -31.36
N LYS A 192 14.18 8.05 -30.64
CA LYS A 192 13.62 9.38 -30.41
C LYS A 192 13.15 9.53 -28.94
N PRO A 193 12.76 10.73 -28.49
CA PRO A 193 12.11 10.92 -27.19
C PRO A 193 10.97 9.91 -26.93
N GLY A 194 10.82 9.49 -25.68
CA GLY A 194 9.93 8.37 -25.29
C GLY A 194 10.52 6.96 -25.48
N CYS A 195 11.76 6.84 -25.98
CA CYS A 195 12.44 5.55 -26.08
C CYS A 195 13.09 5.14 -24.74
N GLY A 196 12.72 3.97 -24.21
CA GLY A 196 13.25 3.42 -22.95
C GLY A 196 14.73 3.01 -22.96
N CYS A 197 15.50 3.33 -24.00
CA CYS A 197 16.92 2.98 -24.06
C CYS A 197 17.82 3.88 -23.20
N GLY A 198 17.26 4.94 -22.60
CA GLY A 198 17.98 5.89 -21.75
C GLY A 198 18.82 6.93 -22.50
N LYS A 199 18.60 7.07 -23.82
CA LYS A 199 19.18 8.18 -24.58
C LYS A 199 18.48 9.51 -24.29
N TYR A 200 17.16 9.48 -24.14
CA TYR A 200 16.35 10.66 -23.86
C TYR A 200 15.68 10.46 -22.51
N PHE A 201 16.02 11.28 -21.53
CA PHE A 201 15.37 11.30 -20.23
C PHE A 201 14.29 12.37 -20.24
N GLU A 202 13.06 11.97 -19.97
CA GLU A 202 11.97 12.89 -19.66
C GLU A 202 12.23 13.49 -18.28
N ILE A 203 12.51 14.79 -18.23
CA ILE A 203 12.89 15.49 -16.99
C ILE A 203 11.76 16.35 -16.43
N TRP A 204 10.80 16.77 -17.26
CA TRP A 204 9.72 17.66 -16.89
C TRP A 204 8.54 17.52 -17.86
N ASN A 205 7.32 17.72 -17.39
CA ASN A 205 6.13 17.88 -18.22
C ASN A 205 5.29 19.09 -17.78
N ASP A 206 4.62 19.73 -18.74
CA ASP A 206 3.62 20.77 -18.55
C ASP A 206 2.26 20.28 -19.06
N VAL A 207 1.30 20.07 -18.16
CA VAL A 207 -0.08 19.69 -18.43
C VAL A 207 -0.96 20.93 -18.54
N PHE A 208 -1.70 21.02 -19.65
CA PHE A 208 -2.60 22.13 -19.94
C PHE A 208 -4.05 21.71 -19.74
N MET A 209 -4.50 21.74 -18.48
CA MET A 209 -5.87 21.36 -18.12
C MET A 209 -6.86 22.39 -18.66
N GLN A 210 -7.49 22.03 -19.78
CA GLN A 210 -8.47 22.88 -20.48
C GLN A 210 -9.79 22.16 -20.74
N TYR A 211 -9.88 20.87 -20.41
CA TYR A 211 -11.08 20.06 -20.54
C TYR A 211 -11.49 19.43 -19.21
N ASN A 212 -12.77 19.19 -19.06
CA ASN A 212 -13.36 18.35 -18.02
C ASN A 212 -13.92 17.10 -18.69
N LYS A 213 -13.49 15.92 -18.26
CA LYS A 213 -14.07 14.65 -18.71
C LYS A 213 -15.31 14.35 -17.87
N THR A 214 -16.44 14.21 -18.55
CA THR A 214 -17.74 13.84 -17.98
C THR A 214 -17.85 12.33 -17.74
N ALA A 215 -18.86 11.89 -16.98
CA ALA A 215 -19.08 10.47 -16.70
C ALA A 215 -19.39 9.67 -17.97
N GLU A 216 -19.99 10.32 -18.96
CA GLU A 216 -20.32 9.81 -20.29
C GLU A 216 -19.07 9.75 -21.21
N GLY A 217 -17.91 10.20 -20.73
CA GLY A 217 -16.65 10.20 -21.47
C GLY A 217 -16.48 11.36 -22.45
N LYS A 218 -17.36 12.37 -22.43
CA LYS A 218 -17.22 13.59 -23.25
C LYS A 218 -16.23 14.56 -22.61
N PHE A 219 -15.52 15.33 -23.44
CA PHE A 219 -14.58 16.36 -23.03
C PHE A 219 -15.19 17.76 -23.24
N GLU A 220 -15.52 18.43 -22.14
CA GLU A 220 -16.10 19.78 -22.15
C GLU A 220 -15.03 20.81 -21.79
N LYS A 221 -15.06 22.01 -22.36
CA LYS A 221 -14.06 23.03 -22.02
C LYS A 221 -14.23 23.51 -20.56
N LEU A 222 -13.13 23.59 -19.83
CA LEU A 222 -13.13 24.17 -18.48
C LEU A 222 -13.34 25.68 -18.56
N LYS A 223 -14.10 26.23 -17.59
CA LYS A 223 -14.23 27.68 -17.40
C LYS A 223 -12.90 28.32 -16.99
N GLN A 224 -12.12 27.59 -16.20
CA GLN A 224 -10.80 27.97 -15.73
C GLN A 224 -9.78 27.03 -16.35
N GLN A 225 -8.89 27.55 -17.18
CA GLN A 225 -7.74 26.80 -17.68
C GLN A 225 -6.65 26.79 -16.61
N ASN A 226 -6.03 25.63 -16.38
CA ASN A 226 -4.99 25.49 -15.39
C ASN A 226 -3.70 24.94 -16.01
N VAL A 227 -2.58 25.27 -15.39
CA VAL A 227 -1.29 24.62 -15.66
C VAL A 227 -0.94 23.76 -14.45
N ASP A 228 -0.57 22.52 -14.72
CA ASP A 228 0.00 21.59 -13.76
C ASP A 228 1.32 21.09 -14.34
N THR A 229 2.41 21.14 -13.58
CA THR A 229 3.72 20.67 -14.05
C THR A 229 4.31 19.65 -13.10
N GLY A 230 5.16 18.77 -13.64
CA GLY A 230 5.87 17.77 -12.86
C GLY A 230 7.30 17.57 -13.35
N MET A 231 8.27 18.17 -12.65
CA MET A 231 9.69 17.88 -12.85
C MET A 231 10.13 16.76 -11.91
N GLY A 232 10.63 15.67 -12.46
CA GLY A 232 11.20 14.57 -11.68
C GLY A 232 12.55 15.01 -11.08
N LEU A 233 12.63 15.11 -9.74
CA LEU A 233 13.84 15.55 -9.06
C LEU A 233 15.01 14.59 -9.32
N GLU A 234 14.76 13.29 -9.20
CA GLU A 234 15.72 12.20 -9.39
C GLU A 234 16.33 12.22 -10.80
N ARG A 235 15.47 12.24 -11.83
CA ARG A 235 15.90 12.27 -13.24
C ARG A 235 16.70 13.53 -13.57
N THR A 236 16.21 14.68 -13.11
CA THR A 236 16.82 15.97 -13.42
C THR A 236 18.17 16.13 -12.72
N VAL A 237 18.31 15.70 -11.46
CA VAL A 237 19.60 15.76 -10.77
C VAL A 237 20.61 14.78 -11.39
N ALA A 238 20.16 13.59 -11.84
CA ALA A 238 21.02 12.67 -12.57
C ALA A 238 21.60 13.31 -13.85
N VAL A 239 20.75 13.98 -14.63
CA VAL A 239 21.17 14.74 -15.81
C VAL A 239 22.18 15.84 -15.45
N LEU A 240 21.91 16.63 -14.41
CA LEU A 240 22.77 17.74 -13.98
C LEU A 240 24.13 17.28 -13.42
N GLN A 241 24.20 16.06 -12.91
CA GLN A 241 25.43 15.42 -12.46
C GLN A 241 26.16 14.63 -13.56
N GLY A 242 25.57 14.54 -14.76
CA GLY A 242 26.11 13.76 -15.87
C GLY A 242 26.06 12.25 -15.63
N LYS A 243 25.09 11.77 -14.84
CA LYS A 243 24.88 10.35 -14.53
C LYS A 243 24.04 9.66 -15.59
N GLY A 244 24.27 8.37 -15.76
CA GLY A 244 23.57 7.56 -16.77
C GLY A 244 22.23 7.00 -16.29
N ASN A 245 21.98 7.04 -14.99
CA ASN A 245 20.76 6.59 -14.33
C ASN A 245 20.61 7.27 -12.96
N ASP A 246 19.40 7.22 -12.42
CA ASP A 246 19.01 7.94 -11.20
C ASP A 246 19.69 7.35 -9.95
N TYR A 247 20.00 6.05 -9.97
CA TYR A 247 20.58 5.32 -8.85
C TYR A 247 22.07 5.63 -8.60
N GLU A 248 22.74 6.31 -9.53
CA GLU A 248 24.12 6.79 -9.38
C GLU A 248 24.22 8.13 -8.63
N THR A 249 23.08 8.78 -8.38
CA THR A 249 23.02 10.07 -7.67
C THR A 249 23.23 9.89 -6.17
N GLU A 250 23.52 10.99 -5.48
CA GLU A 250 23.63 11.03 -4.02
C GLU A 250 22.34 10.59 -3.30
N LEU A 251 21.20 10.63 -3.99
CA LEU A 251 19.90 10.20 -3.46
C LEU A 251 19.82 8.69 -3.24
N PHE A 252 20.60 7.89 -3.96
CA PHE A 252 20.52 6.43 -3.95
C PHE A 252 21.84 5.73 -3.68
N ARG A 253 22.96 6.37 -4.03
CA ARG A 253 24.30 5.79 -3.88
C ARG A 253 24.57 5.20 -2.49
N PRO A 254 24.20 5.84 -1.36
CA PRO A 254 24.40 5.25 -0.03
C PRO A 254 23.68 3.91 0.16
N MET A 255 22.46 3.76 -0.37
CA MET A 255 21.70 2.52 -0.31
C MET A 255 22.26 1.47 -1.27
N MET A 256 22.63 1.87 -2.48
CA MET A 256 23.24 0.99 -3.48
C MET A 256 24.56 0.39 -3.00
N GLU A 257 25.46 1.21 -2.43
CA GLU A 257 26.73 0.74 -1.87
C GLU A 257 26.49 -0.18 -0.66
N LYS A 258 25.50 0.12 0.19
CA LYS A 258 25.18 -0.76 1.31
C LYS A 258 24.60 -2.10 0.86
N ALA A 259 23.75 -2.11 -0.16
CA ALA A 259 23.24 -3.35 -0.75
C ALA A 259 24.39 -4.17 -1.38
N LYS A 260 25.35 -3.51 -2.02
CA LYS A 260 26.55 -4.14 -2.57
C LYS A 260 27.44 -4.74 -1.50
N GLU A 261 27.73 -4.00 -0.43
CA GLU A 261 28.53 -4.47 0.72
C GLU A 261 27.97 -5.75 1.33
N LEU A 262 26.63 -5.86 1.42
CA LEU A 262 25.96 -7.01 2.00
C LEU A 262 25.85 -8.21 1.04
N SER A 263 26.03 -7.98 -0.26
CA SER A 263 25.81 -9.00 -1.30
C SER A 263 26.99 -9.95 -1.46
N LYS A 264 26.70 -11.23 -1.72
CA LYS A 264 27.70 -12.23 -2.15
C LYS A 264 27.81 -12.28 -3.68
N SER A 265 26.72 -12.00 -4.39
CA SER A 265 26.64 -11.98 -5.85
C SER A 265 25.92 -10.71 -6.27
N TYR A 266 26.67 -9.64 -6.52
CA TYR A 266 26.10 -8.34 -6.83
C TYR A 266 25.45 -8.32 -8.22
N GLU A 267 24.21 -7.84 -8.28
CA GLU A 267 23.46 -7.58 -9.49
C GLU A 267 22.75 -6.23 -9.33
N GLU A 268 22.98 -5.34 -10.29
CA GLU A 268 22.63 -3.92 -10.13
C GLU A 268 21.12 -3.70 -10.11
N LYS A 269 20.34 -4.37 -10.98
CA LYS A 269 18.89 -4.23 -11.03
C LYS A 269 18.25 -4.59 -9.68
N SER A 270 18.70 -5.67 -9.06
CA SER A 270 18.21 -6.11 -7.75
C SER A 270 18.57 -5.13 -6.64
N ALA A 271 19.79 -4.58 -6.66
CA ALA A 271 20.20 -3.53 -5.70
C ALA A 271 19.37 -2.25 -5.86
N ARG A 272 19.01 -1.87 -7.10
CA ARG A 272 18.12 -0.73 -7.39
C ARG A 272 16.72 -0.95 -6.83
N ILE A 273 16.13 -2.13 -7.06
CA ILE A 273 14.80 -2.50 -6.53
C ILE A 273 14.80 -2.46 -5.00
N ILE A 274 15.84 -3.01 -4.35
CA ILE A 274 15.97 -2.95 -2.89
C ILE A 274 16.01 -1.49 -2.39
N SER A 275 16.85 -0.65 -3.02
CA SER A 275 17.06 0.74 -2.63
C SER A 275 15.81 1.59 -2.81
N ASP A 276 15.11 1.45 -3.94
CA ASP A 276 13.87 2.16 -4.23
C ASP A 276 12.75 1.78 -3.25
N HIS A 277 12.46 0.49 -3.14
CA HIS A 277 11.32 0.01 -2.37
C HIS A 277 11.48 0.28 -0.86
N LEU A 278 12.69 0.09 -0.32
CA LEU A 278 12.93 0.43 1.08
C LEU A 278 12.91 1.94 1.33
N ARG A 279 13.35 2.76 0.37
CA ARG A 279 13.18 4.22 0.44
C ARG A 279 11.69 4.58 0.52
N ALA A 280 10.84 4.02 -0.34
CA ALA A 280 9.40 4.26 -0.31
C ALA A 280 8.76 3.90 1.04
N VAL A 281 9.09 2.71 1.56
CA VAL A 281 8.55 2.23 2.85
C VAL A 281 8.98 3.11 4.02
N VAL A 282 10.25 3.54 4.05
CA VAL A 282 10.77 4.47 5.07
C VAL A 282 9.99 5.78 5.07
N PHE A 283 9.72 6.36 3.89
CA PHE A 283 8.96 7.60 3.79
C PHE A 283 7.51 7.44 4.24
N VAL A 284 6.83 6.35 3.86
CA VAL A 284 5.43 6.15 4.27
C VAL A 284 5.31 5.95 5.78
N ILE A 285 6.11 5.05 6.37
CA ILE A 285 6.05 4.81 7.82
C ILE A 285 6.54 6.06 8.58
N GLY A 286 7.53 6.76 8.03
CA GLY A 286 8.11 7.96 8.57
C GLY A 286 7.15 9.15 8.69
N GLU A 287 6.04 9.18 7.95
CA GLU A 287 5.00 10.21 8.14
C GLU A 287 4.30 10.10 9.51
N GLY A 288 4.42 8.96 10.20
CA GLY A 288 3.87 8.79 11.55
C GLY A 288 2.33 8.72 11.61
N LYS A 289 1.66 8.49 10.48
CA LYS A 289 0.19 8.44 10.36
C LYS A 289 -0.42 7.07 10.66
N GLY A 290 0.33 6.16 11.29
CA GLY A 290 -0.16 4.82 11.66
C GLY A 290 -0.26 3.81 10.51
N ILE A 291 0.24 4.15 9.31
CA ILE A 291 0.30 3.22 8.18
C ILE A 291 1.49 2.27 8.34
N VAL A 292 1.19 0.98 8.49
CA VAL A 292 2.18 -0.10 8.71
C VAL A 292 1.87 -1.31 7.84
N PRO A 293 2.83 -2.24 7.61
CA PRO A 293 2.61 -3.42 6.76
C PRO A 293 1.41 -4.29 7.18
N SER A 294 0.42 -4.45 6.29
CA SER A 294 -0.85 -5.13 6.57
C SER A 294 -1.32 -5.99 5.38
N ASN A 295 -2.48 -6.64 5.48
CA ASN A 295 -3.08 -7.40 4.37
C ASN A 295 -3.97 -6.55 3.45
N VAL A 296 -4.19 -5.27 3.76
CA VAL A 296 -5.19 -4.42 3.11
C VAL A 296 -4.61 -3.06 2.75
N GLU A 297 -5.16 -2.45 1.69
CA GLU A 297 -4.94 -1.04 1.31
C GLU A 297 -3.46 -0.61 1.31
N GLN A 298 -3.12 0.54 1.91
CA GLN A 298 -1.73 1.04 1.97
C GLN A 298 -0.79 0.04 2.65
N GLY A 299 -1.26 -0.63 3.71
CA GLY A 299 -0.47 -1.63 4.42
C GLY A 299 -0.11 -2.83 3.54
N TYR A 300 -0.99 -3.23 2.62
CA TYR A 300 -0.68 -4.26 1.61
C TYR A 300 0.43 -3.79 0.66
N VAL A 301 0.41 -2.53 0.23
CA VAL A 301 1.47 -1.97 -0.63
C VAL A 301 2.81 -1.99 0.08
N LEU A 302 2.89 -1.51 1.33
CA LEU A 302 4.12 -1.50 2.12
C LEU A 302 4.68 -2.92 2.26
N ARG A 303 3.81 -3.86 2.61
CA ARG A 303 4.16 -5.27 2.72
C ARG A 303 4.71 -5.81 1.40
N ARG A 304 4.07 -5.53 0.27
CA ARG A 304 4.54 -5.98 -1.05
C ARG A 304 5.92 -5.43 -1.38
N LEU A 305 6.18 -4.15 -1.12
CA LEU A 305 7.49 -3.52 -1.35
C LEU A 305 8.59 -4.17 -0.51
N ILE A 306 8.36 -4.34 0.81
CA ILE A 306 9.30 -5.01 1.72
C ILE A 306 9.62 -6.42 1.25
N ARG A 307 8.59 -7.22 0.94
CA ARG A 307 8.74 -8.62 0.51
C ARG A 307 9.53 -8.75 -0.79
N ARG A 308 9.28 -7.85 -1.74
CA ARG A 308 10.03 -7.79 -2.99
C ARG A 308 11.49 -7.41 -2.75
N SER A 309 11.78 -6.45 -1.86
CA SER A 309 13.16 -6.16 -1.45
C SER A 309 13.85 -7.39 -0.84
N ILE A 310 13.17 -8.12 0.05
CA ILE A 310 13.73 -9.33 0.68
C ILE A 310 14.05 -10.40 -0.36
N ARG A 311 13.16 -10.60 -1.34
CA ARG A 311 13.38 -11.52 -2.45
C ARG A 311 14.64 -11.15 -3.23
N HIS A 312 14.76 -9.90 -3.67
CA HIS A 312 15.94 -9.43 -4.40
C HIS A 312 17.21 -9.52 -3.56
N ALA A 313 17.13 -9.28 -2.26
CA ALA A 313 18.28 -9.47 -1.38
C ALA A 313 18.76 -10.93 -1.34
N ARG A 314 17.82 -11.90 -1.34
CA ARG A 314 18.20 -13.33 -1.45
C ARG A 314 18.81 -13.68 -2.80
N LEU A 315 18.38 -13.05 -3.91
CA LEU A 315 19.04 -13.22 -5.21
C LEU A 315 20.48 -12.70 -5.21
N LEU A 316 20.75 -11.64 -4.45
CA LEU A 316 22.09 -11.10 -4.23
C LEU A 316 22.95 -11.92 -3.25
N GLY A 317 22.42 -13.01 -2.69
CA GLY A 317 23.08 -13.81 -1.67
C GLY A 317 23.21 -13.11 -0.31
N ILE A 318 22.41 -12.07 -0.05
CA ILE A 318 22.34 -11.42 1.25
C ILE A 318 21.66 -12.39 2.22
N GLU A 319 22.33 -12.74 3.31
CA GLU A 319 21.82 -13.62 4.38
C GLU A 319 21.44 -12.80 5.62
N GLY A 320 20.48 -13.30 6.40
CA GLY A 320 20.01 -12.62 7.62
C GLY A 320 19.12 -11.40 7.35
N MET A 321 19.08 -10.49 8.33
CA MET A 321 18.29 -9.25 8.33
C MET A 321 19.09 -8.09 7.73
N PHE A 322 18.51 -7.37 6.78
CA PHE A 322 19.18 -6.25 6.10
C PHE A 322 18.31 -4.99 5.95
N CYS A 323 16.99 -5.07 6.08
CA CYS A 323 16.10 -3.94 5.79
C CYS A 323 16.42 -2.71 6.65
N ARG A 324 16.72 -2.90 7.94
CA ARG A 324 17.16 -1.83 8.85
C ARG A 324 18.43 -1.12 8.37
N GLN A 325 19.40 -1.86 7.83
CA GLN A 325 20.68 -1.29 7.41
C GLN A 325 20.51 -0.34 6.22
N ILE A 326 19.66 -0.73 5.25
CA ILE A 326 19.31 0.12 4.11
C ILE A 326 18.44 1.29 4.58
N ALA A 327 17.44 1.05 5.44
CA ALA A 327 16.58 2.11 5.97
C ALA A 327 17.37 3.19 6.72
N LYS A 328 18.42 2.81 7.47
CA LYS A 328 19.33 3.77 8.11
C LYS A 328 19.99 4.69 7.08
N LYS A 329 20.42 4.17 5.93
CA LYS A 329 21.01 4.97 4.85
C LYS A 329 20.01 5.94 4.23
N VAL A 330 18.74 5.54 4.13
CA VAL A 330 17.66 6.45 3.71
C VAL A 330 17.50 7.58 4.74
N ILE A 331 17.36 7.26 6.03
CA ILE A 331 17.17 8.27 7.08
C ILE A 331 18.37 9.25 7.14
N GLU A 332 19.59 8.74 7.07
CA GLU A 332 20.83 9.56 7.00
C GLU A 332 20.82 10.52 5.80
N ALA A 333 20.34 10.07 4.64
CA ALA A 333 20.32 10.88 3.42
C ALA A 333 19.24 11.98 3.42
N TYR A 334 18.12 11.78 4.12
CA TYR A 334 16.93 12.64 4.00
C TYR A 334 16.53 13.39 5.28
N SER A 335 17.00 12.98 6.46
CA SER A 335 16.59 13.57 7.76
C SER A 335 16.85 15.07 7.91
N GLY A 336 17.82 15.62 7.18
CA GLY A 336 18.09 17.06 7.17
C GLY A 336 16.99 17.91 6.54
N GLU A 337 16.18 17.35 5.64
CA GLU A 337 15.01 18.01 5.02
C GLU A 337 13.69 17.43 5.54
N TRP A 338 13.70 16.16 5.97
CA TRP A 338 12.54 15.41 6.45
C TRP A 338 12.81 14.88 7.87
N PRO A 339 12.82 15.76 8.90
CA PRO A 339 13.19 15.39 10.26
C PRO A 339 12.25 14.35 10.90
N GLU A 340 11.04 14.18 10.36
CA GLU A 340 10.11 13.14 10.79
C GLU A 340 10.68 11.72 10.61
N LEU A 341 11.58 11.51 9.64
CA LEU A 341 12.21 10.22 9.41
C LEU A 341 13.12 9.80 10.57
N GLU A 342 13.88 10.76 11.11
CA GLU A 342 14.72 10.53 12.30
C GLU A 342 13.84 10.33 13.54
N LYS A 343 12.85 11.22 13.72
CA LYS A 343 11.89 11.17 14.83
C LYS A 343 11.16 9.82 14.92
N ASN A 344 10.76 9.26 13.78
CA ASN A 344 9.98 8.03 13.68
C ASN A 344 10.84 6.80 13.35
N SER A 345 12.17 6.91 13.41
CA SER A 345 13.12 5.83 13.06
C SER A 345 12.88 4.54 13.84
N GLY A 346 12.54 4.63 15.13
CA GLY A 346 12.22 3.47 15.97
C GLY A 346 11.01 2.67 15.46
N LEU A 347 9.95 3.36 15.01
CA LEU A 347 8.80 2.73 14.37
C LEU A 347 9.21 2.09 13.03
N ILE A 348 9.92 2.83 12.19
CA ILE A 348 10.38 2.36 10.87
C ILE A 348 11.18 1.05 11.01
N PHE A 349 12.16 1.02 11.91
CA PHE A 349 13.00 -0.17 12.11
C PHE A 349 12.19 -1.35 12.62
N ARG A 350 11.33 -1.15 13.61
CA ARG A 350 10.51 -2.22 14.19
C ARG A 350 9.60 -2.88 13.15
N GLU A 351 8.90 -2.10 12.34
CA GLU A 351 7.96 -2.64 11.35
C GLU A 351 8.68 -3.34 10.19
N LEU A 352 9.83 -2.82 9.76
CA LEU A 352 10.68 -3.45 8.75
C LEU A 352 11.24 -4.79 9.25
N GLU A 353 11.83 -4.82 10.44
CA GLU A 353 12.40 -6.03 11.04
C GLU A 353 11.31 -7.10 11.27
N ALA A 354 10.13 -6.70 11.74
CA ALA A 354 9.01 -7.62 11.98
C ALA A 354 8.52 -8.29 10.69
N GLU A 355 8.33 -7.52 9.61
CA GLU A 355 7.91 -8.11 8.32
C GLU A 355 9.05 -8.90 7.67
N GLU A 356 10.31 -8.48 7.83
CA GLU A 356 11.48 -9.19 7.32
C GLU A 356 11.66 -10.55 7.97
N GLU A 357 11.55 -10.64 9.30
CA GLU A 357 11.63 -11.90 10.02
C GLU A 357 10.49 -12.85 9.60
N LYS A 358 9.28 -12.31 9.54
CA LYS A 358 8.09 -13.07 9.17
C LYS A 358 8.17 -13.63 7.76
N PHE A 359 8.53 -12.81 6.78
CA PHE A 359 8.55 -13.22 5.38
C PHE A 359 9.80 -14.01 5.02
N GLY A 360 10.96 -13.74 5.64
CA GLY A 360 12.21 -14.46 5.37
C GLY A 360 12.08 -15.98 5.54
N LYS A 361 11.34 -16.42 6.57
CA LYS A 361 11.04 -17.84 6.82
C LYS A 361 10.14 -18.46 5.74
N ILE A 362 9.12 -17.70 5.30
CA ILE A 362 8.14 -18.10 4.27
C ILE A 362 8.79 -18.20 2.90
N LEU A 363 9.62 -17.22 2.53
CA LEU A 363 10.22 -17.10 1.20
C LEU A 363 11.02 -18.35 0.82
N GLY A 364 11.86 -18.86 1.72
CA GLY A 364 12.70 -20.02 1.46
C GLY A 364 11.88 -21.29 1.17
N GLN A 365 10.78 -21.51 1.90
CA GLN A 365 9.89 -22.66 1.67
C GLN A 365 9.07 -22.48 0.39
N GLY A 366 8.52 -21.28 0.17
CA GLY A 366 7.73 -20.94 -1.02
C GLY A 366 8.51 -21.11 -2.32
N VAL A 367 9.75 -20.58 -2.39
CA VAL A 367 10.60 -20.72 -3.59
C VAL A 367 10.96 -22.19 -3.86
N LYS A 368 11.34 -22.95 -2.83
CA LYS A 368 11.62 -24.39 -2.99
C LYS A 368 10.42 -25.16 -3.54
N MET A 369 9.22 -24.87 -3.03
CA MET A 369 8.00 -25.51 -3.52
C MET A 369 7.65 -25.07 -4.95
N PHE A 370 7.79 -23.78 -5.26
CA PHE A 370 7.60 -23.25 -6.60
C PHE A 370 8.48 -23.98 -7.63
N GLU A 371 9.79 -24.11 -7.37
CA GLU A 371 10.72 -24.81 -8.26
C GLU A 371 10.37 -26.30 -8.39
N LYS A 372 9.90 -26.93 -7.31
CA LYS A 372 9.47 -28.34 -7.34
C LYS A 372 8.26 -28.55 -8.25
N ILE A 373 7.24 -27.69 -8.15
CA ILE A 373 6.05 -27.75 -9.03
C ILE A 373 6.49 -27.51 -10.47
N LEU A 374 7.29 -26.46 -10.71
CA LEU A 374 7.75 -26.10 -12.05
C LEU A 374 8.55 -27.23 -12.70
N LYS A 375 9.48 -27.86 -11.97
CA LYS A 375 10.28 -28.99 -12.49
C LYS A 375 9.41 -30.20 -12.83
N LYS A 376 8.33 -30.42 -12.09
CA LYS A 376 7.42 -31.56 -12.28
C LYS A 376 6.44 -31.33 -13.43
N GLU A 377 5.88 -30.13 -13.53
CA GLU A 377 4.73 -29.86 -14.40
C GLU A 377 5.06 -28.98 -15.61
N GLY A 378 6.24 -28.36 -15.65
CA GLY A 378 6.67 -27.45 -16.72
C GLY A 378 5.91 -26.10 -16.73
N ARG A 379 4.98 -25.89 -15.80
CA ARG A 379 4.16 -24.68 -15.65
C ARG A 379 3.72 -24.51 -14.20
N ILE A 380 3.18 -23.33 -13.89
CA ILE A 380 2.52 -23.03 -12.61
C ILE A 380 1.08 -22.61 -12.91
N SER A 381 0.09 -23.41 -12.50
CA SER A 381 -1.33 -23.09 -12.67
C SER A 381 -1.86 -22.12 -11.61
N GLY A 382 -3.08 -21.61 -11.80
CA GLY A 382 -3.79 -20.87 -10.75
C GLY A 382 -4.02 -21.69 -9.49
N LYS A 383 -4.24 -23.02 -9.61
CA LYS A 383 -4.34 -23.95 -8.48
C LYS A 383 -3.02 -24.09 -7.74
N ASP A 384 -1.91 -24.15 -8.46
CA ASP A 384 -0.57 -24.22 -7.86
C ASP A 384 -0.21 -22.93 -7.15
N ALA A 385 -0.54 -21.78 -7.75
CA ALA A 385 -0.40 -20.48 -7.12
C ALA A 385 -1.26 -20.39 -5.84
N PHE A 386 -2.48 -20.94 -5.87
CA PHE A 386 -3.35 -21.00 -4.70
C PHE A 386 -2.81 -21.96 -3.62
N LEU A 387 -2.24 -23.10 -4.01
CA LEU A 387 -1.55 -24.04 -3.10
C LEU A 387 -0.37 -23.35 -2.40
N LEU A 388 0.47 -22.64 -3.17
CA LEU A 388 1.60 -21.85 -2.67
C LEU A 388 1.13 -20.81 -1.64
N TYR A 389 0.06 -20.08 -1.96
CA TYR A 389 -0.56 -19.12 -1.07
C TYR A 389 -1.13 -19.76 0.21
N GLN A 390 -1.97 -20.77 0.08
CA GLN A 390 -2.72 -21.36 1.20
C GLN A 390 -1.82 -22.18 2.13
N SER A 391 -0.94 -23.00 1.56
CA SER A 391 -0.18 -24.00 2.33
C SER A 391 1.18 -23.49 2.79
N PHE A 392 1.79 -22.57 2.04
CA PHE A 392 3.14 -22.08 2.31
C PHE A 392 3.17 -20.59 2.66
N GLY A 393 2.01 -19.91 2.66
CA GLY A 393 1.92 -18.47 2.88
C GLY A 393 2.60 -17.65 1.78
N PHE A 394 2.88 -18.27 0.63
CA PHE A 394 3.67 -17.67 -0.45
C PHE A 394 2.76 -16.83 -1.36
N PRO A 395 2.89 -15.50 -1.35
CA PRO A 395 1.88 -14.65 -1.97
C PRO A 395 1.77 -14.79 -3.49
N LEU A 396 0.58 -14.51 -4.04
CA LEU A 396 0.35 -14.53 -5.48
C LEU A 396 1.28 -13.57 -6.21
N GLU A 397 1.51 -12.37 -5.66
CA GLU A 397 2.38 -11.37 -6.28
C GLU A 397 3.82 -11.89 -6.44
N MET A 398 4.36 -12.58 -5.44
CA MET A 398 5.70 -13.18 -5.49
C MET A 398 5.76 -14.37 -6.46
N THR A 399 4.69 -15.17 -6.48
CA THR A 399 4.54 -16.30 -7.42
C THR A 399 4.52 -15.79 -8.86
N ALA A 400 3.74 -14.75 -9.14
CA ALA A 400 3.65 -14.12 -10.46
C ALA A 400 4.96 -13.47 -10.89
N GLU A 401 5.70 -12.88 -9.96
CA GLU A 401 7.00 -12.26 -10.24
C GLU A 401 8.05 -13.32 -10.66
N ILE A 402 8.22 -14.39 -9.87
CA ILE A 402 9.15 -15.48 -10.19
C ILE A 402 8.76 -16.16 -11.51
N ALA A 403 7.46 -16.40 -11.71
CA ALA A 403 6.97 -17.01 -12.94
C ALA A 403 7.33 -16.16 -14.18
N ARG A 404 7.15 -14.84 -14.10
CA ARG A 404 7.43 -13.92 -15.21
C ARG A 404 8.91 -13.93 -15.61
N GLU A 405 9.82 -13.96 -14.64
CA GLU A 405 11.27 -14.05 -14.90
C GLU A 405 11.65 -15.34 -15.64
N LYS A 406 10.87 -16.40 -15.46
CA LYS A 406 11.04 -17.67 -16.16
C LYS A 406 10.21 -17.76 -17.45
N GLY A 407 9.60 -16.66 -17.88
CA GLY A 407 8.76 -16.61 -19.09
C GLY A 407 7.39 -17.28 -18.93
N ILE A 408 6.93 -17.51 -17.69
CA ILE A 408 5.68 -18.21 -17.37
C ILE A 408 4.61 -17.19 -16.97
N LYS A 409 3.43 -17.30 -17.58
CA LYS A 409 2.27 -16.49 -17.23
C LYS A 409 1.40 -17.21 -16.20
N ILE A 410 1.13 -16.57 -15.07
CA ILE A 410 0.18 -17.07 -14.08
C ILE A 410 -1.24 -16.64 -14.48
N ASP A 411 -2.16 -17.60 -14.52
CA ASP A 411 -3.59 -17.32 -14.66
C ASP A 411 -4.16 -16.83 -13.31
N ARG A 412 -4.27 -15.50 -13.18
CA ARG A 412 -4.82 -14.86 -11.99
C ARG A 412 -6.30 -15.18 -11.78
N LYS A 413 -7.09 -15.30 -12.85
CA LYS A 413 -8.52 -15.63 -12.74
C LYS A 413 -8.72 -17.03 -12.18
N ALA A 414 -7.88 -17.97 -12.60
CA ALA A 414 -7.88 -19.31 -12.04
C ALA A 414 -7.51 -19.29 -10.54
N PHE A 415 -6.52 -18.50 -10.12
CA PHE A 415 -6.22 -18.31 -8.69
C PHE A 415 -7.41 -17.72 -7.92
N GLU A 416 -8.01 -16.64 -8.44
CA GLU A 416 -9.14 -15.96 -7.82
C GLU A 416 -10.33 -16.90 -7.65
N LYS A 417 -10.62 -17.72 -8.66
CA LYS A 417 -11.65 -18.75 -8.58
C LYS A 417 -11.38 -19.76 -7.47
N GLU A 418 -10.15 -20.26 -7.34
CA GLU A 418 -9.78 -21.18 -6.26
C GLU A 418 -9.86 -20.51 -4.87
N PHE A 419 -9.44 -19.25 -4.80
CA PHE A 419 -9.53 -18.45 -3.59
C PHE A 419 -10.98 -18.18 -3.18
N GLU A 420 -11.85 -17.84 -4.13
CA GLU A 420 -13.30 -17.67 -3.93
C GLU A 420 -13.95 -18.98 -3.51
N ASN A 421 -13.66 -20.10 -4.19
CA ASN A 421 -14.13 -21.42 -3.78
C ASN A 421 -13.72 -21.73 -2.33
N HIS A 422 -12.48 -21.42 -1.94
CA HIS A 422 -12.01 -21.60 -0.57
C HIS A 422 -12.72 -20.68 0.43
N GLN A 423 -12.98 -19.43 0.04
CA GLN A 423 -13.79 -18.50 0.83
C GLN A 423 -15.23 -18.97 0.96
N GLU A 424 -15.82 -19.50 -0.11
CA GLU A 424 -17.17 -20.06 -0.13
C GLU A 424 -17.26 -21.32 0.72
N ILE A 425 -16.31 -22.25 0.65
CA ILE A 425 -16.25 -23.39 1.57
C ILE A 425 -16.15 -22.90 3.02
N SER A 426 -15.33 -21.87 3.29
CA SER A 426 -15.23 -21.24 4.61
C SER A 426 -16.52 -20.50 5.03
N ARG A 427 -17.24 -19.92 4.08
CA ARG A 427 -18.52 -19.20 4.26
C ARG A 427 -19.69 -20.17 4.40
N GLN A 428 -19.76 -21.28 3.67
CA GLN A 428 -20.78 -22.33 3.77
C GLN A 428 -20.61 -23.14 5.05
N ALA A 429 -19.36 -23.42 5.45
CA ALA A 429 -19.03 -23.84 6.82
C ALA A 429 -19.40 -22.78 7.88
N SER A 430 -19.81 -21.58 7.45
CA SER A 430 -20.31 -20.50 8.29
C SER A 430 -21.78 -20.10 8.02
N ALA A 431 -22.44 -20.61 6.98
CA ALA A 431 -23.78 -20.22 6.55
C ALA A 431 -24.87 -21.12 7.16
N GLY A 432 -24.49 -22.28 7.68
CA GLY A 432 -25.29 -23.01 8.67
C GLY A 432 -25.22 -22.40 10.08
N LYS A 433 -24.63 -21.20 10.28
CA LYS A 433 -24.49 -20.59 11.61
C LYS A 433 -25.59 -19.58 11.89
N PHE A 434 -26.34 -19.82 12.96
CA PHE A 434 -27.19 -18.79 13.56
C PHE A 434 -26.35 -17.58 14.01
N LYS A 435 -26.97 -16.40 14.19
CA LYS A 435 -26.30 -15.16 14.65
C LYS A 435 -25.51 -15.34 15.97
N SER A 436 -25.77 -16.42 16.72
CA SER A 436 -25.09 -16.86 17.95
C SER A 436 -23.84 -17.74 17.74
N GLY A 437 -23.51 -18.16 16.51
CA GLY A 437 -22.39 -19.07 16.22
C GLY A 437 -22.72 -20.57 16.34
N LEU A 438 -23.99 -20.91 16.60
CA LEU A 438 -24.51 -22.28 16.65
C LEU A 438 -24.77 -22.83 15.26
N ALA A 439 -24.46 -24.11 15.04
CA ALA A 439 -24.83 -24.84 13.81
C ALA A 439 -26.28 -25.36 13.83
N ASP A 440 -26.86 -25.60 15.01
CA ASP A 440 -28.24 -26.06 15.22
C ASP A 440 -28.77 -25.70 16.62
N HIS A 441 -29.97 -26.19 16.97
CA HIS A 441 -30.58 -26.06 18.31
C HIS A 441 -30.66 -27.39 19.08
N SER A 442 -29.85 -28.39 18.70
CA SER A 442 -29.80 -29.64 19.43
C SER A 442 -29.37 -29.42 20.88
N GLU A 443 -29.82 -30.30 21.78
CA GLU A 443 -29.52 -30.18 23.21
C GLU A 443 -28.00 -30.08 23.47
N ILE A 444 -27.19 -30.84 22.74
CA ILE A 444 -25.74 -30.81 22.84
C ILE A 444 -25.14 -29.48 22.36
N THR A 445 -25.67 -28.88 21.29
CA THR A 445 -25.25 -27.55 20.83
C THR A 445 -25.60 -26.47 21.86
N VAL A 446 -26.74 -26.56 22.54
CA VAL A 446 -27.12 -25.65 23.64
C VAL A 446 -26.19 -25.79 24.85
N ARG A 447 -25.80 -27.03 25.19
CA ARG A 447 -24.79 -27.32 26.23
C ARG A 447 -23.45 -26.70 25.88
N MET A 448 -22.95 -26.94 24.65
CA MET A 448 -21.71 -26.37 24.13
C MET A 448 -21.74 -24.84 24.09
N HIS A 449 -22.90 -24.25 23.79
CA HIS A 449 -23.05 -22.80 23.79
C HIS A 449 -22.82 -22.20 25.17
N THR A 450 -23.43 -22.79 26.19
CA THR A 450 -23.23 -22.33 27.57
C THR A 450 -21.78 -22.58 28.03
N ALA A 451 -21.17 -23.70 27.63
CA ALA A 451 -19.75 -23.97 27.88
C ALA A 451 -18.83 -22.91 27.23
N THR A 452 -19.22 -22.33 26.09
CA THR A 452 -18.46 -21.25 25.44
C THR A 452 -18.34 -20.01 26.33
N HIS A 453 -19.41 -19.63 27.02
CA HIS A 453 -19.38 -18.49 27.95
C HIS A 453 -18.52 -18.77 29.18
N LEU A 454 -18.60 -20.00 29.73
CA LEU A 454 -17.72 -20.41 30.83
C LEU A 454 -16.25 -20.39 30.40
N LEU A 455 -15.95 -20.87 29.18
CA LEU A 455 -14.61 -20.84 28.59
C LEU A 455 -14.11 -19.40 28.45
N HIS A 456 -14.95 -18.50 27.94
CA HIS A 456 -14.57 -17.10 27.76
C HIS A 456 -14.24 -16.41 29.09
N ALA A 457 -15.10 -16.58 30.10
CA ALA A 457 -14.85 -16.07 31.44
C ALA A 457 -13.57 -16.66 32.06
N ALA A 458 -13.35 -17.96 31.91
CA ALA A 458 -12.13 -18.62 32.39
C ALA A 458 -10.87 -18.09 31.69
N LEU A 459 -10.91 -17.89 30.37
CA LEU A 459 -9.78 -17.29 29.63
C LEU A 459 -9.48 -15.88 30.11
N ARG A 460 -10.50 -15.02 30.28
CA ARG A 460 -10.32 -13.67 30.81
C ARG A 460 -9.72 -13.68 32.22
N LYS A 461 -10.13 -14.62 33.07
CA LYS A 461 -9.61 -14.77 34.44
C LYS A 461 -8.16 -15.26 34.49
N VAL A 462 -7.75 -16.11 33.55
CA VAL A 462 -6.39 -16.70 33.53
C VAL A 462 -5.40 -15.84 32.77
N LEU A 463 -5.82 -15.25 31.65
CA LEU A 463 -4.93 -14.53 30.73
C LEU A 463 -5.02 -13.02 30.90
N GLY A 464 -6.18 -12.48 31.26
CA GLY A 464 -6.41 -11.04 31.44
C GLY A 464 -7.61 -10.51 30.65
N GLU A 465 -8.00 -9.27 30.96
CA GLU A 465 -9.19 -8.63 30.39
C GLU A 465 -9.04 -8.22 28.92
N HIS A 466 -7.83 -8.27 28.35
CA HIS A 466 -7.60 -8.05 26.92
C HIS A 466 -8.15 -9.18 26.04
N VAL A 467 -8.50 -10.32 26.63
CA VAL A 467 -9.15 -11.42 25.94
C VAL A 467 -10.56 -11.00 25.53
N GLN A 468 -10.76 -10.89 24.23
CA GLN A 468 -12.04 -10.59 23.60
C GLN A 468 -12.35 -11.67 22.57
N GLN A 469 -13.60 -12.07 22.48
CA GLN A 469 -14.05 -12.98 21.42
C GLN A 469 -13.84 -12.34 20.04
N LYS A 470 -13.18 -13.09 19.14
CA LYS A 470 -12.98 -12.75 17.73
C LYS A 470 -13.76 -13.66 16.78
N GLY A 471 -14.25 -14.79 17.27
CA GLY A 471 -15.09 -15.71 16.51
C GLY A 471 -15.55 -16.90 17.35
N SER A 472 -16.68 -17.50 16.98
CA SER A 472 -17.15 -18.75 17.58
C SER A 472 -17.81 -19.63 16.53
N ASN A 473 -17.66 -20.95 16.66
CA ASN A 473 -18.41 -21.94 15.89
C ASN A 473 -18.67 -23.16 16.77
N ILE A 474 -19.94 -23.46 16.99
CA ILE A 474 -20.39 -24.55 17.84
C ILE A 474 -21.22 -25.51 17.01
N THR A 475 -20.86 -26.80 17.04
CA THR A 475 -21.62 -27.91 16.44
C THR A 475 -21.81 -29.00 17.49
N PRO A 476 -22.65 -30.03 17.25
CA PRO A 476 -22.80 -31.15 18.16
C PRO A 476 -21.49 -31.86 18.52
N GLU A 477 -20.53 -31.88 17.59
CA GLU A 477 -19.26 -32.59 17.72
C GLU A 477 -18.15 -31.72 18.30
N ARG A 478 -18.24 -30.39 18.19
CA ARG A 478 -17.13 -29.49 18.60
C ARG A 478 -17.55 -28.06 18.92
N LEU A 479 -16.78 -27.48 19.85
CA LEU A 479 -16.74 -26.07 20.15
C LEU A 479 -15.43 -25.48 19.61
N ARG A 480 -15.52 -24.40 18.83
CA ARG A 480 -14.39 -23.60 18.36
C ARG A 480 -14.55 -22.17 18.86
N PHE A 481 -13.58 -21.67 19.63
CA PHE A 481 -13.58 -20.32 20.18
C PHE A 481 -12.31 -19.57 19.80
N ASP A 482 -12.48 -18.45 19.12
CA ASP A 482 -11.38 -17.59 18.67
C ASP A 482 -11.35 -16.33 19.53
N PHE A 483 -10.18 -15.95 20.04
CA PHE A 483 -10.03 -14.84 21.00
C PHE A 483 -8.73 -14.05 20.80
N SER A 484 -8.72 -12.79 21.23
CA SER A 484 -7.50 -11.98 21.23
C SER A 484 -6.53 -12.43 22.30
N ASN A 485 -5.33 -12.84 21.89
CA ASN A 485 -4.18 -13.03 22.76
C ASN A 485 -2.90 -12.99 21.91
N PRO A 486 -1.93 -12.13 22.20
CA PRO A 486 -0.68 -12.07 21.43
C PRO A 486 0.16 -13.33 21.61
N GLU A 487 0.18 -13.90 22.83
CA GLU A 487 1.08 -14.98 23.22
C GLU A 487 0.42 -16.35 23.18
N LYS A 488 1.22 -17.42 23.09
CA LYS A 488 0.71 -18.79 23.14
C LYS A 488 0.20 -19.09 24.55
N VAL A 489 -1.01 -19.65 24.64
CA VAL A 489 -1.54 -20.10 25.92
C VAL A 489 -0.73 -21.31 26.38
N THR A 490 -0.09 -21.21 27.55
CA THR A 490 0.73 -22.28 28.08
C THR A 490 -0.12 -23.48 28.46
N LYS A 491 0.49 -24.66 28.56
CA LYS A 491 -0.22 -25.87 28.97
C LYS A 491 -0.86 -25.71 30.35
N GLU A 492 -0.14 -25.11 31.29
CA GLU A 492 -0.62 -24.82 32.65
C GLU A 492 -1.81 -23.84 32.64
N GLN A 493 -1.76 -22.82 31.79
CA GLN A 493 -2.88 -21.89 31.61
C GLN A 493 -4.10 -22.62 31.03
N LEU A 494 -3.93 -23.49 30.03
CA LEU A 494 -5.02 -24.29 29.47
C LEU A 494 -5.64 -25.23 30.50
N GLU A 495 -4.83 -25.90 31.31
CA GLU A 495 -5.30 -26.77 32.40
C GLU A 495 -6.09 -25.97 33.44
N LYS A 496 -5.61 -24.77 33.80
CA LYS A 496 -6.33 -23.86 34.71
C LYS A 496 -7.65 -23.38 34.13
N VAL A 497 -7.70 -23.05 32.83
CA VAL A 497 -8.92 -22.67 32.12
C VAL A 497 -9.92 -23.83 32.12
N GLU A 498 -9.50 -25.02 31.73
CA GLU A 498 -10.35 -26.22 31.71
C GLU A 498 -10.89 -26.56 33.12
N LYS A 499 -10.06 -26.44 34.15
CA LYS A 499 -10.46 -26.62 35.54
C LYS A 499 -11.54 -25.62 35.95
N LEU A 500 -11.35 -24.33 35.67
CA LEU A 500 -12.33 -23.29 36.02
C LEU A 500 -13.69 -23.51 35.34
N VAL A 501 -13.70 -23.98 34.09
CA VAL A 501 -14.95 -24.32 33.38
C VAL A 501 -15.64 -25.49 34.07
N ASN A 502 -14.92 -26.57 34.35
CA ASN A 502 -15.50 -27.75 35.01
C ASN A 502 -15.93 -27.47 36.45
N ASP A 503 -15.23 -26.62 37.19
CA ASP A 503 -15.63 -26.18 38.53
C ASP A 503 -16.97 -25.43 38.48
N ALA A 504 -17.16 -24.55 37.49
CA ALA A 504 -18.42 -23.83 37.29
C ALA A 504 -19.58 -24.76 36.87
N ILE A 505 -19.28 -25.80 36.09
CA ILE A 505 -20.24 -26.86 35.75
C ILE A 505 -20.63 -27.64 37.02
N GLY A 506 -19.64 -28.10 37.80
CA GLY A 506 -19.85 -28.90 39.01
C GLY A 506 -20.68 -28.20 40.08
N LYS A 507 -20.59 -26.86 40.16
CA LYS A 507 -21.40 -26.03 41.06
C LYS A 507 -22.90 -25.99 40.71
N GLY A 508 -23.28 -26.35 39.49
CA GLY A 508 -24.68 -26.35 39.05
C GLY A 508 -25.36 -24.98 39.20
N ILE A 509 -24.77 -23.96 38.61
CA ILE A 509 -25.22 -22.57 38.70
C ILE A 509 -26.40 -22.35 37.75
N ALA A 510 -27.46 -21.70 38.23
CA ALA A 510 -28.59 -21.32 37.38
C ALA A 510 -28.18 -20.27 36.34
N VAL A 511 -28.61 -20.45 35.09
CA VAL A 511 -28.38 -19.49 34.01
C VAL A 511 -29.62 -18.61 33.89
N LYS A 512 -29.49 -17.33 34.27
CA LYS A 512 -30.59 -16.36 34.23
C LYS A 512 -30.57 -15.59 32.92
N ARG A 513 -31.74 -15.37 32.31
CA ARG A 513 -31.93 -14.55 31.11
C ARG A 513 -32.77 -13.32 31.48
N GLU A 514 -32.28 -12.15 31.13
CA GLU A 514 -33.01 -10.88 31.24
C GLU A 514 -32.98 -10.16 29.88
N GLU A 515 -34.04 -9.42 29.55
CA GLU A 515 -34.06 -8.54 28.39
C GLU A 515 -33.97 -7.07 28.85
N MET A 516 -33.03 -6.32 28.30
CA MET A 516 -32.79 -4.92 28.66
C MET A 516 -32.16 -4.17 27.48
N SER A 517 -32.00 -2.85 27.57
CA SER A 517 -31.27 -2.09 26.55
C SER A 517 -29.77 -2.42 26.59
N LEU A 518 -29.06 -2.20 25.48
CA LEU A 518 -27.61 -2.41 25.41
C LEU A 518 -26.86 -1.50 26.41
N GLU A 519 -27.36 -0.30 26.65
CA GLU A 519 -26.79 0.65 27.61
C GLU A 519 -26.93 0.13 29.05
N GLU A 520 -28.12 -0.37 29.43
CA GLU A 520 -28.33 -0.99 30.75
C GLU A 520 -27.48 -2.24 30.95
N ALA A 521 -27.36 -3.07 29.90
CA ALA A 521 -26.52 -4.27 29.94
C ALA A 521 -25.06 -3.91 30.25
N ARG A 522 -24.51 -2.88 29.57
CA ARG A 522 -23.16 -2.37 29.82
C ARG A 522 -23.01 -1.81 31.24
N LYS A 523 -23.98 -1.02 31.72
CA LYS A 523 -23.99 -0.50 33.10
C LYS A 523 -23.99 -1.61 34.14
N LYS A 524 -24.64 -2.74 33.87
CA LYS A 524 -24.64 -3.94 34.74
C LYS A 524 -23.40 -4.82 34.59
N GLY A 525 -22.39 -4.40 33.80
CA GLY A 525 -21.14 -5.11 33.57
C GLY A 525 -21.25 -6.28 32.59
N ALA A 526 -22.30 -6.34 31.77
CA ALA A 526 -22.42 -7.37 30.74
C ALA A 526 -21.44 -7.10 29.61
N LEU A 527 -20.69 -8.13 29.19
CA LEU A 527 -19.80 -8.02 28.05
C LEU A 527 -20.60 -8.03 26.74
N ALA A 528 -20.31 -7.07 25.86
CA ALA A 528 -20.92 -6.92 24.54
C ALA A 528 -19.83 -6.56 23.53
N PHE A 529 -19.57 -7.43 22.55
CA PHE A 529 -18.38 -7.33 21.69
C PHE A 529 -18.69 -7.02 20.22
N PHE A 530 -19.97 -7.08 19.81
CA PHE A 530 -20.36 -6.91 18.41
C PHE A 530 -21.47 -5.87 18.27
N ASP A 531 -21.15 -4.60 18.53
CA ASP A 531 -22.09 -3.47 18.53
C ASP A 531 -22.96 -3.40 17.27
N SER A 532 -22.38 -3.65 16.10
CA SER A 532 -23.09 -3.66 14.81
C SER A 532 -24.09 -4.82 14.63
N LYS A 533 -24.08 -5.83 15.51
CA LYS A 533 -24.98 -6.99 15.48
C LYS A 533 -26.16 -6.88 16.46
N TYR A 534 -26.12 -5.93 17.39
CA TYR A 534 -27.20 -5.68 18.34
C TYR A 534 -28.19 -4.67 17.75
N VAL A 535 -28.93 -5.12 16.74
CA VAL A 535 -29.92 -4.32 16.00
C VAL A 535 -31.26 -4.07 16.73
N PRO A 536 -31.73 -4.88 17.72
CA PRO A 536 -33.02 -4.63 18.37
C PRO A 536 -32.94 -3.60 19.52
N GLU A 537 -34.07 -2.94 19.82
CA GLU A 537 -34.24 -2.01 20.96
C GLU A 537 -33.89 -2.65 22.33
N LYS A 538 -34.01 -3.98 22.43
CA LYS A 538 -33.67 -4.77 23.63
C LYS A 538 -32.76 -5.94 23.26
N VAL A 539 -31.76 -6.20 24.10
CA VAL A 539 -30.85 -7.34 24.00
C VAL A 539 -31.09 -8.35 25.12
N SER A 540 -30.84 -9.63 24.86
CA SER A 540 -30.85 -10.67 25.89
C SER A 540 -29.48 -10.72 26.59
N VAL A 541 -29.49 -10.63 27.92
CA VAL A 541 -28.33 -10.78 28.79
C VAL A 541 -28.46 -12.09 29.54
N TYR A 542 -27.44 -12.95 29.42
CA TYR A 542 -27.35 -14.20 30.17
C TYR A 542 -26.34 -14.04 31.30
N THR A 543 -26.78 -14.38 32.52
CA THR A 543 -25.96 -14.29 33.74
C THR A 543 -25.79 -15.68 34.35
N ILE A 544 -24.53 -16.05 34.58
CA ILE A 544 -24.10 -17.18 35.40
C ILE A 544 -23.37 -16.59 36.60
N GLU A 545 -24.06 -16.57 37.75
CA GLU A 545 -23.65 -15.82 38.94
C GLU A 545 -22.19 -16.13 39.34
N GLY A 546 -21.39 -15.08 39.55
CA GLY A 546 -19.97 -15.19 39.90
C GLY A 546 -19.05 -15.74 38.81
N VAL A 547 -19.54 -15.96 37.58
CA VAL A 547 -18.74 -16.53 36.48
C VAL A 547 -18.79 -15.68 35.22
N SER A 548 -19.97 -15.47 34.62
CA SER A 548 -20.11 -14.79 33.33
C SER A 548 -21.40 -13.97 33.27
N LYS A 549 -21.34 -12.82 32.59
CA LYS A 549 -22.49 -11.99 32.25
C LYS A 549 -22.27 -11.42 30.85
N GLU A 550 -23.04 -11.89 29.88
CA GLU A 550 -22.77 -11.60 28.45
C GLU A 550 -24.06 -11.33 27.68
N VAL A 551 -23.99 -10.42 26.70
CA VAL A 551 -25.06 -10.18 25.75
C VAL A 551 -25.04 -11.28 24.69
N CYS A 552 -26.07 -12.11 24.64
CA CYS A 552 -26.14 -13.25 23.71
C CYS A 552 -27.58 -13.49 23.21
N ALA A 553 -27.71 -13.94 21.97
CA ALA A 553 -29.00 -14.19 21.32
C ALA A 553 -29.30 -15.69 21.10
N GLY A 554 -28.40 -16.59 21.51
CA GLY A 554 -28.60 -18.03 21.34
C GLY A 554 -29.21 -18.71 22.58
N PRO A 555 -29.81 -19.90 22.43
CA PRO A 555 -30.31 -20.69 23.56
C PRO A 555 -29.21 -21.12 24.53
N HIS A 556 -29.53 -21.21 25.82
CA HIS A 556 -28.65 -21.68 26.88
C HIS A 556 -29.33 -22.77 27.72
N VAL A 557 -28.51 -23.59 28.39
CA VAL A 557 -29.04 -24.52 29.40
C VAL A 557 -29.57 -23.71 30.59
N LYS A 558 -30.57 -24.24 31.31
CA LYS A 558 -31.10 -23.58 32.52
C LYS A 558 -30.12 -23.63 33.70
N ASN A 559 -29.20 -24.60 33.70
CA ASN A 559 -28.25 -24.83 34.78
C ASN A 559 -26.94 -25.39 34.24
N THR A 560 -25.79 -24.90 34.72
CA THR A 560 -24.46 -25.32 34.23
C THR A 560 -24.20 -26.82 34.40
N LYS A 561 -24.87 -27.51 35.34
CA LYS A 561 -24.74 -28.96 35.54
C LYS A 561 -25.24 -29.76 34.33
N ALA A 562 -26.13 -29.20 33.53
CA ALA A 562 -26.63 -29.84 32.31
C ALA A 562 -25.57 -29.89 31.19
N ILE A 563 -24.43 -29.20 31.33
CA ILE A 563 -23.40 -29.14 30.29
C ILE A 563 -22.71 -30.50 30.11
N GLY A 564 -22.34 -31.21 31.18
CA GLY A 564 -21.48 -32.40 31.11
C GLY A 564 -20.01 -32.06 31.36
N LYS A 565 -19.05 -32.91 30.96
CA LYS A 565 -17.62 -32.67 31.24
C LYS A 565 -16.96 -31.89 30.09
N PHE A 566 -16.40 -30.72 30.36
CA PHE A 566 -15.74 -29.90 29.35
C PHE A 566 -14.27 -30.29 29.17
N ARG A 567 -13.80 -30.39 27.92
CA ARG A 567 -12.40 -30.69 27.62
C ARG A 567 -11.86 -29.93 26.43
N ILE A 568 -10.72 -29.28 26.60
CA ILE A 568 -9.94 -28.62 25.56
C ILE A 568 -9.14 -29.70 24.79
N LYS A 569 -9.31 -29.73 23.47
CA LYS A 569 -8.61 -30.66 22.59
C LYS A 569 -7.39 -30.02 21.93
N LYS A 570 -7.46 -28.73 21.60
CA LYS A 570 -6.36 -28.04 20.90
C LYS A 570 -6.40 -26.53 21.14
N GLU A 571 -5.22 -25.92 21.22
CA GLU A 571 -5.00 -24.49 21.06
C GLU A 571 -4.09 -24.24 19.83
N GLU A 572 -4.40 -23.24 19.01
CA GLU A 572 -3.58 -22.84 17.85
C GLU A 572 -3.69 -21.34 17.52
N ALA A 573 -2.61 -20.76 16.98
CA ALA A 573 -2.66 -19.40 16.43
C ALA A 573 -3.39 -19.39 15.07
N ILE A 574 -4.24 -18.38 14.84
CA ILE A 574 -4.97 -18.23 13.57
C ILE A 574 -4.40 -17.07 12.75
N SER A 575 -4.06 -15.98 13.42
CA SER A 575 -3.47 -14.77 12.85
C SER A 575 -2.72 -14.01 13.93
N ALA A 576 -2.02 -12.94 13.57
CA ALA A 576 -1.32 -12.10 14.56
C ALA A 576 -2.32 -11.59 15.61
N GLY A 577 -2.03 -11.84 16.89
CA GLY A 577 -2.86 -11.42 18.02
C GLY A 577 -4.15 -12.23 18.23
N VAL A 578 -4.44 -13.28 17.45
CA VAL A 578 -5.67 -14.08 17.56
C VAL A 578 -5.38 -15.57 17.68
N ARG A 579 -5.98 -16.21 18.68
CA ARG A 579 -5.80 -17.64 19.00
C ARG A 579 -7.13 -18.37 18.99
N ARG A 580 -7.08 -19.69 18.82
CA ARG A 580 -8.22 -20.59 18.73
C ARG A 580 -8.10 -21.69 19.76
N ILE A 581 -9.17 -21.93 20.51
CA ILE A 581 -9.39 -23.16 21.27
C ILE A 581 -10.43 -24.01 20.55
N LYS A 582 -10.14 -25.32 20.43
CA LYS A 582 -11.11 -26.35 20.09
C LYS A 582 -11.37 -27.20 21.32
N ALA A 583 -12.63 -27.36 21.70
CA ALA A 583 -13.06 -28.12 22.86
C ALA A 583 -14.29 -28.99 22.54
N VAL A 584 -14.59 -29.90 23.45
CA VAL A 584 -15.78 -30.77 23.39
C VAL A 584 -16.39 -30.90 24.78
N ILE A 585 -17.59 -31.46 24.82
CA ILE A 585 -18.25 -31.94 26.03
C ILE A 585 -18.25 -33.47 25.94
N GLU A 586 -17.69 -34.13 26.94
CA GLU A 586 -17.76 -35.57 27.13
C GLU A 586 -19.01 -35.87 28.00
N GLN A 587 -19.77 -36.90 27.62
CA GLN A 587 -20.97 -37.34 28.34
C GLN A 587 -20.60 -38.00 29.68
#